data_AF-A0A7L4RRY3-F1
#
_entry.id   AF-A0A7L4RRY3-F1
#
_cell.length_a   1.000
_cell.length_b   1.000
_cell.length_c   1.000
_cell.angle_alpha   90.00
_cell.angle_beta   90.00
_cell.angle_gamma   90.00
#
_symmetry.space_group_name_H-M   'P 1'
#
loop_
_entity.id
_entity.type
_entity.pdbx_description
1 polymer ?
#
loop_
_entity_poly.entity_id
_entity_poly.type
_entity_poly.pdbx_seq_one_letter_code
_entity_poly.pdbx_strand_id
1 'polypeptide(L)'
;KIALKEHKKSVRSSADEIDVSDDVIFLENANFKLMQEAGRKKVRENPETFSVIVTNGSIFGIGGEQCPVNVEHYVKTGSEMLGGRYGGKNNEFSGGGPLKEKSRDAYEKIKKMIG
;
A
#
# COMPACT_ATOMS: atom_id res chain seq x y z
N LYS A 1 -9.31 -32.08 -12.30
CA LYS A 1 -9.52 -30.84 -11.51
C LYS A 1 -8.24 -30.52 -10.70
N ILE A 2 -7.13 -30.13 -11.33
CA ILE A 2 -5.85 -29.84 -10.63
C ILE A 2 -5.15 -28.66 -11.33
N ALA A 3 -5.82 -27.51 -11.47
CA ALA A 3 -5.23 -26.33 -12.11
C ALA A 3 -5.58 -25.02 -11.37
N LEU A 4 -5.95 -25.10 -10.10
CA LEU A 4 -6.35 -23.95 -9.28
C LEU A 4 -5.50 -23.77 -8.00
N LYS A 5 -4.57 -24.67 -7.71
CA LYS A 5 -3.73 -24.61 -6.51
C LYS A 5 -2.33 -24.01 -6.73
N GLU A 6 -1.77 -24.09 -7.93
CA GLU A 6 -0.37 -23.65 -8.15
C GLU A 6 -0.23 -22.13 -8.34
N HIS A 7 -1.23 -21.47 -8.92
CA HIS A 7 -1.19 -20.00 -9.08
C HIS A 7 -1.26 -19.21 -7.76
N LYS A 8 -1.70 -19.82 -6.65
CA LYS A 8 -1.69 -19.16 -5.33
C LYS A 8 -0.35 -19.29 -4.59
N LYS A 9 0.50 -20.24 -4.98
CA LYS A 9 1.77 -20.48 -4.28
C LYS A 9 2.88 -19.55 -4.80
N SER A 10 2.86 -19.21 -6.08
CA SER A 10 3.86 -18.33 -6.71
C SER A 10 3.76 -16.84 -6.30
N VAL A 11 2.58 -16.36 -5.90
CA VAL A 11 2.40 -14.93 -5.51
C VAL A 11 2.84 -14.67 -4.06
N ARG A 12 2.77 -15.69 -3.18
CA ARG A 12 3.20 -15.54 -1.78
C ARG A 12 4.70 -15.32 -1.65
N SER A 13 5.50 -15.97 -2.50
CA SER A 13 6.96 -15.88 -2.46
C SER A 13 7.50 -14.46 -2.65
N SER A 14 6.79 -13.56 -3.33
CA SER A 14 7.27 -12.19 -3.56
C SER A 14 6.82 -11.17 -2.51
N ALA A 15 5.71 -11.40 -1.80
CA ALA A 15 5.26 -10.49 -0.74
C ALA A 15 6.08 -10.66 0.54
N ASP A 16 6.55 -11.89 0.80
CA ASP A 16 7.40 -12.19 1.96
C ASP A 16 8.82 -11.60 1.84
N GLU A 17 9.25 -11.25 0.63
CA GLU A 17 10.54 -10.60 0.35
C GLU A 17 10.49 -9.07 0.49
N ILE A 18 9.29 -8.48 0.57
CA ILE A 18 9.16 -7.04 0.76
C ILE A 18 9.39 -6.72 2.23
N ASP A 19 10.46 -5.98 2.49
CA ASP A 19 10.67 -5.37 3.79
C ASP A 19 9.56 -4.34 4.06
N VAL A 20 8.67 -4.70 4.99
CA VAL A 20 7.57 -3.85 5.46
C VAL A 20 7.83 -3.28 6.85
N SER A 21 9.09 -3.18 7.27
CA SER A 21 9.46 -2.55 8.55
C SER A 21 8.98 -1.11 8.62
N ASP A 22 9.17 -0.34 7.53
CA ASP A 22 8.74 1.05 7.44
C ASP A 22 7.21 1.21 7.31
N ASP A 23 6.67 2.28 7.90
CA ASP A 23 5.25 2.65 7.79
C ASP A 23 4.88 3.15 6.39
N VAL A 24 5.87 3.70 5.66
CA VAL A 24 5.72 4.16 4.27
C VAL A 24 6.77 3.51 3.39
N ILE A 25 6.33 2.83 2.34
CA ILE A 25 7.19 2.04 1.45
C ILE A 25 7.01 2.51 0.01
N PHE A 26 8.11 2.64 -0.70
CA PHE A 26 8.11 2.87 -2.14
C PHE A 26 8.53 1.61 -2.89
N LEU A 27 7.67 1.10 -3.77
CA LEU A 27 7.94 -0.07 -4.61
C LEU A 27 7.89 0.35 -6.07
N GLU A 28 9.05 0.49 -6.71
CA GLU A 28 9.14 1.03 -8.07
C GLU A 28 8.44 0.16 -9.14
N ASN A 29 8.46 -1.17 -8.93
CA ASN A 29 7.99 -2.16 -9.90
C ASN A 29 7.01 -3.19 -9.29
N ALA A 30 6.23 -2.80 -8.28
CA ALA A 30 5.23 -3.70 -7.70
C ALA A 30 3.87 -3.58 -8.40
N ASN A 31 3.24 -4.74 -8.64
CA ASN A 31 1.83 -4.76 -9.03
C ASN A 31 0.93 -4.48 -7.81
N PHE A 32 -0.29 -4.03 -8.08
CA PHE A 32 -1.21 -3.59 -7.03
C PHE A 32 -1.60 -4.70 -6.04
N LYS A 33 -1.71 -5.95 -6.51
CA LYS A 33 -2.04 -7.09 -5.64
C LYS A 33 -0.93 -7.35 -4.62
N LEU A 34 0.33 -7.24 -5.05
CA LEU A 34 1.50 -7.42 -4.20
C LEU A 34 1.54 -6.35 -3.09
N MET A 35 1.21 -5.10 -3.42
CA MET A 35 1.10 -4.02 -2.43
C MET A 35 0.05 -4.34 -1.36
N GLN A 36 -1.14 -4.81 -1.78
CA GLN A 36 -2.20 -5.17 -0.85
C GLN A 36 -1.78 -6.31 0.07
N GLU A 37 -1.16 -7.35 -0.48
CA GLU A 37 -0.71 -8.51 0.30
C GLU A 37 0.38 -8.12 1.31
N ALA A 38 1.33 -7.27 0.93
CA ALA A 38 2.39 -6.76 1.81
C ALA A 38 1.83 -5.89 2.95
N GLY A 39 0.97 -4.91 2.64
CA GLY A 39 0.37 -4.04 3.67
C GLY A 39 -0.52 -4.82 4.64
N ARG A 40 -1.33 -5.76 4.14
CA ARG A 40 -2.18 -6.63 4.97
C ARG A 40 -1.35 -7.57 5.86
N LYS A 41 -0.19 -8.02 5.39
CA LYS A 41 0.72 -8.84 6.18
C LYS A 41 1.21 -8.05 7.40
N LYS A 42 1.71 -6.82 7.18
CA LYS A 42 2.20 -5.93 8.26
C LYS A 42 1.17 -5.77 9.38
N VAL A 43 -0.05 -5.37 9.04
CA VAL A 43 -1.10 -5.12 10.05
C VAL A 43 -1.68 -6.39 10.68
N ARG A 44 -1.51 -7.56 10.04
CA ARG A 44 -1.88 -8.85 10.64
C ARG A 44 -0.86 -9.28 11.70
N GLU A 45 0.41 -9.01 11.46
CA GLU A 45 1.50 -9.32 12.41
C GLU A 45 1.50 -8.35 13.59
N ASN A 46 1.08 -7.11 13.37
CA ASN A 46 0.87 -6.12 14.42
C ASN A 46 -0.42 -5.30 14.18
N PRO A 47 -1.51 -5.52 14.94
CA PRO A 47 -2.79 -4.83 14.72
C PRO A 47 -2.80 -3.35 15.16
N GLU A 48 -1.75 -2.86 15.83
CA GLU A 48 -1.62 -1.46 16.26
C GLU A 48 -0.89 -0.58 15.22
N THR A 49 -0.27 -1.18 14.20
CA THR A 49 0.45 -0.45 13.14
C THR A 49 -0.42 -0.19 11.91
N PHE A 50 0.16 0.52 10.94
CA PHE A 50 -0.42 0.78 9.63
C PHE A 50 0.65 0.60 8.54
N SER A 51 0.23 0.63 7.28
CA SER A 51 1.12 0.59 6.13
C SER A 51 0.59 1.50 5.03
N VAL A 52 1.46 2.31 4.44
CA VAL A 52 1.20 3.05 3.19
C VAL A 52 2.24 2.65 2.16
N ILE A 53 1.80 2.10 1.05
CA ILE A 53 2.67 1.61 -0.02
C ILE A 53 2.38 2.41 -1.28
N VAL A 54 3.42 2.99 -1.87
CA VAL A 54 3.35 3.76 -3.12
C VAL A 54 4.12 3.00 -4.20
N THR A 55 3.52 2.86 -5.38
CA THR A 55 4.15 2.35 -6.60
C THR A 55 3.96 3.35 -7.73
N ASN A 56 4.44 3.03 -8.93
CA ASN A 56 4.28 3.84 -10.13
C ASN A 56 2.80 4.09 -10.49
N GLY A 57 2.29 5.25 -10.07
CA GLY A 57 0.93 5.73 -10.33
C GLY A 57 -0.15 5.12 -9.45
N SER A 58 0.19 4.35 -8.41
CA SER A 58 -0.79 3.78 -7.48
C SER A 58 -0.33 3.87 -6.03
N ILE A 59 -1.30 3.91 -5.13
CA ILE A 59 -1.10 3.96 -3.69
C ILE A 59 -2.09 3.04 -3.00
N PHE A 60 -1.62 2.35 -1.97
CA PHE A 60 -2.42 1.52 -1.09
C PHE A 60 -2.11 1.88 0.35
N GLY A 61 -3.12 1.94 1.20
CA GLY A 61 -2.96 2.15 2.62
C GLY A 61 -3.89 1.25 3.41
N ILE A 62 -3.38 0.70 4.51
CA ILE A 62 -4.16 -0.09 5.46
C ILE A 62 -3.76 0.23 6.90
N GLY A 63 -4.75 0.46 7.76
CA GLY A 63 -4.56 0.52 9.21
C GLY A 63 -4.89 -0.81 9.86
N GLY A 64 -4.17 -1.20 10.91
CA GLY A 64 -4.58 -2.32 11.75
C GLY A 64 -5.87 -2.01 12.52
N GLU A 65 -6.56 -3.04 13.02
CA GLU A 65 -7.86 -2.88 13.70
C GLU A 65 -7.77 -2.03 14.97
N GLN A 66 -6.59 -1.96 15.59
CA GLN A 66 -6.31 -1.19 16.80
C GLN A 66 -5.48 0.07 16.52
N CYS A 67 -5.20 0.37 15.24
CA CYS A 67 -4.39 1.51 14.85
C CYS A 67 -5.22 2.80 14.89
N PRO A 68 -4.82 3.83 15.67
CA PRO A 68 -5.53 5.10 15.73
C PRO A 68 -5.27 6.02 14.53
N VAL A 69 -4.34 5.63 13.65
CA VAL A 69 -3.88 6.47 12.53
C VAL A 69 -4.90 6.49 11.41
N ASN A 70 -5.24 7.69 10.94
CA ASN A 70 -6.14 7.88 9.81
C ASN A 70 -5.40 7.69 8.47
N VAL A 71 -5.30 6.44 8.01
CA VAL A 71 -4.61 6.09 6.76
C VAL A 71 -5.29 6.66 5.51
N GLU A 72 -6.61 6.91 5.56
CA GLU A 72 -7.36 7.53 4.45
C GLU A 72 -6.72 8.85 4.04
N HIS A 73 -6.31 9.68 5.01
CA HIS A 73 -5.74 10.98 4.76
C HIS A 73 -4.45 10.92 3.91
N TYR A 74 -3.59 9.93 4.19
CA TYR A 74 -2.36 9.71 3.43
C TYR A 74 -2.64 9.20 2.02
N VAL A 75 -3.56 8.25 1.88
CA VAL A 75 -3.94 7.70 0.57
C VAL A 75 -4.60 8.75 -0.31
N LYS A 76 -5.49 9.57 0.26
CA LYS A 76 -6.09 10.73 -0.41
C LYS A 76 -5.02 11.68 -0.92
N THR A 77 -4.12 12.12 -0.04
CA THR A 77 -3.05 13.06 -0.38
C THR A 77 -2.16 12.51 -1.50
N GLY A 78 -1.73 11.25 -1.39
CA GLY A 78 -0.93 10.62 -2.44
C GLY A 78 -1.69 10.52 -3.77
N SER A 79 -2.97 10.16 -3.74
CA SER A 79 -3.79 10.04 -4.96
C SER A 79 -4.01 11.39 -5.66
N GLU A 80 -4.20 12.47 -4.90
CA GLU A 80 -4.30 13.82 -5.43
C GLU A 80 -2.98 14.26 -6.10
N MET A 81 -1.84 13.95 -5.49
CA MET A 81 -0.52 14.21 -6.10
C MET A 81 -0.29 13.39 -7.39
N LEU A 82 -0.83 12.18 -7.45
CA LEU A 82 -0.82 11.35 -8.66
C LEU A 82 -1.83 11.82 -9.73
N GLY A 83 -2.62 12.86 -9.44
CA GLY A 83 -3.60 13.43 -10.37
C GLY A 83 -4.85 12.57 -10.56
N GLY A 84 -5.19 11.72 -9.60
CA GLY A 84 -6.34 10.83 -9.72
C GLY A 84 -7.26 10.83 -8.50
N ARG A 85 -7.84 9.67 -8.22
CA ARG A 85 -8.89 9.51 -7.20
C ARG A 85 -8.50 8.43 -6.22
N TYR A 86 -9.08 8.52 -5.04
CA TYR A 86 -8.97 7.51 -4.00
C TYR A 86 -10.36 6.95 -3.66
N GLY A 87 -10.36 5.77 -3.05
CA GLY A 87 -11.54 5.12 -2.50
C GLY A 87 -11.12 4.06 -1.50
N GLY A 88 -12.07 3.54 -0.73
CA GLY A 88 -11.75 2.54 0.28
C GLY A 88 -12.96 2.18 1.12
N LYS A 89 -12.78 1.19 1.98
CA LYS A 89 -13.78 0.78 2.95
C LYS A 89 -13.08 0.30 4.22
N ASN A 90 -13.67 0.60 5.37
CA ASN A 90 -13.15 0.25 6.68
C ASN A 90 -11.77 0.88 6.89
N ASN A 91 -10.76 0.04 7.12
CA ASN A 91 -9.37 0.40 7.36
C ASN A 91 -8.49 0.28 6.10
N GLU A 92 -9.07 -0.04 4.93
CA GLU A 92 -8.33 -0.22 3.67
C GLU A 92 -8.71 0.84 2.65
N PHE A 93 -7.69 1.53 2.13
CA PHE A 93 -7.83 2.60 1.14
C PHE A 93 -6.86 2.39 -0.02
N SER A 94 -7.30 2.76 -1.20
CA SER A 94 -6.49 2.74 -2.39
C SER A 94 -6.76 3.94 -3.27
N GLY A 95 -5.79 4.23 -4.12
CA GLY A 95 -5.97 5.20 -5.17
C GLY A 95 -4.82 5.19 -6.13
N GLY A 96 -4.80 6.18 -7.00
CA GLY A 96 -3.81 6.28 -8.05
C GLY A 96 -4.24 7.31 -9.06
N GLY A 97 -3.37 7.54 -10.03
CA GLY A 97 -3.58 8.53 -11.07
C GLY A 97 -2.58 8.42 -12.21
N PRO A 98 -2.77 9.22 -13.27
CA PRO A 98 -1.98 9.14 -14.49
C PRO A 98 -0.54 9.66 -14.32
N LEU A 99 -0.26 10.48 -13.30
CA LEU A 99 1.05 11.13 -13.09
C LEU A 99 2.04 10.19 -12.39
N LYS A 100 2.56 9.19 -13.10
CA LYS A 100 3.48 8.19 -12.54
C LYS A 100 4.79 8.80 -12.05
N GLU A 101 5.26 9.84 -12.71
CA GLU A 101 6.45 10.60 -12.34
C GLU A 101 6.31 11.29 -10.97
N LYS A 102 5.08 11.49 -10.49
CA LYS A 102 4.79 12.04 -9.16
C LYS A 102 4.80 11.01 -8.04
N SER A 103 5.02 9.72 -8.34
CA SER A 103 4.98 8.66 -7.32
C SER A 103 6.06 8.84 -6.26
N ARG A 104 7.26 9.28 -6.66
CA ARG A 104 8.34 9.54 -5.69
C ARG A 104 8.03 10.77 -4.84
N ASP A 105 7.55 11.85 -5.45
CA ASP A 105 7.13 13.06 -4.73
C ASP A 105 6.01 12.75 -3.72
N ALA A 106 5.04 11.91 -4.12
CA ALA A 106 3.95 11.47 -3.26
C ALA A 106 4.46 10.64 -2.07
N TYR A 107 5.38 9.70 -2.31
CA TYR A 107 6.04 8.94 -1.25
C TYR A 107 6.76 9.85 -0.25
N GLU A 108 7.62 10.75 -0.72
CA GLU A 108 8.38 11.66 0.15
C GLU A 108 7.47 12.60 0.94
N LYS A 109 6.35 13.04 0.33
CA LYS A 109 5.35 13.87 1.01
C LYS A 109 4.66 13.10 2.14
N ILE A 110 4.21 11.87 1.88
CA ILE A 110 3.55 11.03 2.89
C ILE A 110 4.50 10.69 4.02
N LYS A 111 5.75 10.34 3.71
CA LYS A 111 6.79 10.07 4.72
C LYS A 111 6.95 11.25 5.69
N LYS A 112 7.04 12.48 5.17
CA LYS A 112 7.11 13.70 5.98
C LYS A 112 5.86 14.00 6.80
N MET A 113 4.69 13.50 6.39
CA MET A 113 3.44 13.69 7.16
C MET A 113 3.35 12.76 8.36
N ILE A 114 4.07 11.64 8.33
CA ILE A 114 4.08 10.65 9.40
C ILE A 114 5.12 10.99 10.47
N GLY A 115 6.26 11.56 10.09
CA GLY A 115 7.32 12.02 11.00
C GLY A 115 8.64 11.34 10.69
#